data_AF-A0A2L0VPJ0-F1
#
_entry.id   AF-A0A2L0VPJ0-F1
#
_cell.length_a   1.000
_cell.length_b   1.000
_cell.length_c   1.000
_cell.angle_alpha   90.00
_cell.angle_beta   90.00
_cell.angle_gamma   90.00
#
_symmetry.space_group_name_H-M   'P 1'
#
loop_
_entity.id
_entity.type
_entity.pdbx_description
1 polymer ?
#
loop_
_entity_poly.entity_id
_entity_poly.type
_entity_poly.pdbx_seq_one_letter_code
_entity_poly.pdbx_strand_id
1 'polypeptide(L)' 'MDKRRVSPDVYEWHPRTVLVPRIGMLVTRHDANMRLILPGRYMVRRSRTMGRMVYRRVRDMERAYPTGRN' A
#
# COMPACT_ATOMS: atom_id res chain seq x y z
N MET A 1 6.33 -27.44 5.64
CA MET A 1 6.33 -26.03 5.23
C MET A 1 4.92 -25.63 4.85
N ASP A 2 4.24 -24.89 5.71
CA ASP A 2 2.85 -24.44 5.52
C ASP A 2 2.79 -23.47 4.34
N LYS A 3 2.52 -23.97 3.13
CA LYS A 3 2.12 -23.15 1.98
C LYS A 3 0.71 -22.65 2.27
N ARG A 4 0.55 -21.72 3.22
CA ARG A 4 -0.70 -20.98 3.39
C ARG A 4 -1.08 -20.51 2.01
N ARG A 5 -2.25 -20.93 1.53
CA ARG A 5 -2.85 -20.41 0.31
C ARG A 5 -3.04 -18.92 0.57
N VAL A 6 -2.03 -18.15 0.18
CA VAL A 6 -2.07 -16.71 0.27
C VAL A 6 -3.11 -16.34 -0.77
N SER A 7 -4.30 -16.00 -0.29
CA SER A 7 -5.41 -15.67 -1.17
C SER A 7 -4.96 -14.55 -2.12
N PRO A 8 -5.28 -14.67 -3.43
CA PRO A 8 -4.76 -13.74 -4.44
C PRO A 8 -5.13 -12.28 -4.15
N ASP A 9 -6.19 -12.05 -3.36
CA ASP A 9 -6.60 -10.73 -2.87
C ASP A 9 -5.50 -10.01 -2.11
N VAL A 10 -4.58 -10.69 -1.42
CA VAL A 10 -3.57 -9.95 -0.62
C VAL A 10 -2.59 -9.16 -1.49
N TYR A 11 -2.50 -9.49 -2.79
CA TYR A 11 -1.68 -8.78 -3.76
C TYR A 11 -2.42 -7.56 -4.35
N GLU A 12 -3.74 -7.48 -4.18
CA GLU A 12 -4.55 -6.35 -4.57
C GLU A 12 -4.43 -5.22 -3.54
N TRP A 13 -4.76 -4.00 -3.99
CA TRP A 13 -4.72 -2.82 -3.13
C TRP A 13 -6.00 -2.75 -2.29
N HIS A 14 -5.84 -2.84 -0.97
CA HIS A 14 -6.94 -2.73 -0.02
C HIS A 14 -6.91 -1.40 0.73
N PRO A 15 -8.06 -0.74 0.92
CA PRO A 15 -8.12 0.46 1.74
C PRO A 15 -7.85 0.10 3.21
N ARG A 16 -6.97 0.87 3.87
CA ARG A 16 -6.66 0.72 5.29
C ARG A 16 -6.41 2.07 5.93
N THR A 17 -7.06 2.29 7.06
CA THR A 17 -6.77 3.44 7.92
C THR A 17 -5.64 3.08 8.88
N VAL A 18 -4.59 3.89 8.85
CA VAL A 18 -3.50 3.84 9.84
C VAL A 18 -3.84 4.85 10.92
N LEU A 19 -3.99 4.38 12.16
CA LEU A 19 -4.29 5.23 13.31
C LEU A 19 -3.05 5.57 14.13
N VAL A 20 -2.09 4.64 14.18
CA VAL A 20 -0.84 4.79 14.93
C VAL A 20 0.31 4.91 13.94
N PRO A 21 1.23 5.87 14.11
CA PRO A 21 2.39 5.99 13.24
C PRO A 21 3.22 4.71 13.28
N ARG A 22 3.70 4.26 12.11
CA ARG A 22 4.54 3.05 12.02
C ARG A 22 5.55 3.15 10.90
N ILE A 23 6.68 2.46 11.04
CA ILE A 23 7.65 2.33 9.97
C ILE A 23 7.15 1.26 8.98
N GLY A 24 7.15 1.59 7.70
CA GLY A 24 6.76 0.65 6.65
C GLY A 24 7.20 1.09 5.27
N MET A 25 7.00 0.21 4.30
CA MET A 25 7.36 0.51 2.91
C MET A 25 6.31 1.44 2.30
N LEU A 26 6.65 2.71 2.10
CA LEU A 26 5.78 3.69 1.47
C LEU A 26 6.12 3.82 -0.02
N VAL A 27 5.13 3.54 -0.85
CA VAL A 27 5.19 3.60 -2.31
C VAL A 27 4.60 4.92 -2.76
N THR A 28 5.45 5.75 -3.33
CA THR A 28 5.10 7.01 -3.99
C THR A 28 4.97 6.77 -5.51
N ARG A 29 4.95 7.85 -6.30
CA ARG A 29 4.95 7.75 -7.78
C ARG A 29 6.32 7.36 -8.36
N HIS A 30 7.41 7.71 -7.68
CA HIS A 30 8.77 7.51 -8.18
C HIS A 30 9.45 6.32 -7.51
N ASP A 31 9.19 6.12 -6.21
CA ASP A 31 9.95 5.19 -5.42
C ASP A 31 9.13 4.46 -4.36
N ALA A 32 9.63 3.29 -3.97
CA ALA A 32 9.18 2.52 -2.81
C ALA A 32 10.28 2.53 -1.74
N ASN A 33 10.08 3.30 -0.67
CA ASN A 33 11.09 3.48 0.37
C ASN A 33 10.53 3.21 1.76
N MET A 34 11.37 2.71 2.66
CA MET A 34 11.00 2.55 4.07
C MET A 34 10.88 3.94 4.71
N ARG A 35 9.68 4.31 5.12
CA ARG A 35 9.37 5.64 5.67
C ARG A 35 8.42 5.52 6.86
N LEU A 36 8.35 6.61 7.64
CA LEU A 36 7.34 6.76 8.67
C LEU A 36 5.97 6.96 8.00
N ILE A 37 5.06 6.02 8.25
CA ILE A 37 3.66 6.10 7.83
C ILE A 37 2.91 6.82 8.93
N LEU A 38 2.52 8.05 8.65
CA LEU A 38 1.71 8.86 9.56
C LEU A 38 0.24 8.42 9.54
N PRO A 39 -0.55 8.73 10.57
CA PRO A 39 -1.98 8.45 10.58
C PRO A 39 -2.71 9.00 9.35
N GLY A 40 -3.64 8.23 8.79
CA GLY A 40 -4.38 8.59 7.59
C GLY A 40 -4.91 7.40 6.80
N ARG A 41 -5.52 7.70 5.64
CA ARG A 41 -6.02 6.68 4.70
C ARG A 41 -4.93 6.26 3.72
N TYR A 42 -4.69 4.96 3.67
CA TYR A 42 -3.72 4.33 2.78
C TYR A 42 -4.37 3.20 1.99
N MET A 43 -3.77 2.87 0.87
CA MET A 43 -3.92 1.58 0.25
C MET A 43 -2.77 0.68 0.66
N VAL A 44 -3.06 -0.58 0.94
CA VAL A 44 -2.08 -1.57 1.37
C VAL A 44 -2.18 -2.78 0.47
N ARG A 45 -1.04 -3.30 0.03
CA ARG A 45 -0.96 -4.60 -0.66
C ARG A 45 0.29 -5.34 -0.23
N ARG A 46 0.34 -6.64 -0.46
CA ARG A 46 1.59 -7.40 -0.40
C ARG A 46 2.32 -7.28 -1.74
N SER A 47 3.58 -6.85 -1.70
CA SER A 47 4.43 -6.88 -2.90
C SER A 47 4.78 -8.33 -3.27
N ARG A 48 4.57 -8.70 -4.53
CA ARG A 48 4.93 -10.03 -5.06
C ARG A 48 6.44 -10.25 -5.07
N THR A 49 7.20 -9.22 -5.44
CA THR A 49 8.67 -9.30 -5.55
C THR A 49 9.37 -9.10 -4.21
N MET A 50 8.90 -8.16 -3.39
CA MET A 50 9.55 -7.85 -2.11
C MET A 50 9.06 -8.71 -0.95
N GLY A 51 7.93 -9.42 -1.12
CA GLY A 51 7.31 -10.25 -0.08
C GLY A 51 6.73 -9.47 1.12
N ARG A 52 6.89 -8.14 1.14
CA ARG A 52 6.50 -7.23 2.24
C ARG A 52 5.20 -6.48 1.94
N MET A 53 4.53 -6.01 3.00
CA MET A 53 3.42 -5.07 2.87
C MET A 53 3.94 -3.70 2.43
N VAL A 54 3.31 -3.16 1.40
CA VAL A 54 3.57 -1.83 0.87
C VAL A 54 2.35 -0.96 1.05
N TYR A 55 2.59 0.29 1.41
CA TYR A 55 1.60 1.30 1.75
C TYR A 55 1.67 2.39 0.69
N ARG A 56 0.54 2.92 0.28
CA ARG A 56 0.46 4.09 -0.62
C ARG A 56 -0.60 5.03 -0.08
N ARG A 57 -0.34 6.33 -0.03
CA ARG A 57 -1.34 7.30 0.46
C ARG A 57 -2.43 7.48 -0.60
N VAL A 58 -3.70 7.56 -0.17
CA VAL A 58 -4.83 7.73 -1.11
C VAL A 58 -4.69 9.00 -1.97
N ARG A 59 -4.21 10.10 -1.37
CA ARG A 59 -3.95 11.36 -2.09
C ARG A 59 -2.91 11.24 -3.22
N ASP A 60 -1.94 10.33 -3.07
CA ASP A 60 -0.94 10.10 -4.12
C ASP A 60 -1.53 9.30 -5.29
N MET A 61 -2.58 8.50 -5.03
CA MET A 61 -3.32 7.78 -6.06
C MET A 61 -4.13 8.75 -6.92
N GLU A 62 -4.92 9.63 -6.31
CA GLU A 62 -5.74 10.63 -7.01
C GLU A 62 -4.91 11.54 -7.93
N ARG A 63 -3.64 11.78 -7.58
CA ARG A 63 -2.73 12.61 -8.37
C ARG A 63 -2.00 11.83 -9.47
N ALA A 64 -1.71 10.55 -9.26
CA ALA A 64 -0.97 9.71 -10.21
C ALA A 64 -1.89 9.04 -11.24
N TYR A 65 -3.14 8.79 -10.85
CA TYR A 65 -4.24 8.39 -11.70
C TYR A 65 -5.38 9.33 -11.34
N PRO A 66 -5.54 10.48 -12.04
CA PRO A 66 -6.77 11.24 -11.91
C PRO A 66 -7.86 10.25 -12.29
N THR A 67 -8.64 9.81 -11.32
CA THR A 67 -9.86 9.06 -11.58
C THR A 67 -10.65 9.95 -12.53
N GLY A 68 -10.63 9.61 -13.82
CA GLY A 68 -11.44 10.26 -14.82
C GLY A 68 -12.87 10.14 -14.33
N ARG A 69 -13.39 11.24 -13.80
CA ARG A 69 -14.83 11.43 -13.72
C ARG A 69 -15.33 11.27 -15.15
N ASN A 70 -16.13 10.23 -15.39
CA ASN A 70 -17.10 10.24 -16.46
C ASN A 70 -18.14 11.31 -16.14
#